data_AF-A0A151BGV9-F1
#
_entry.id   AF-A0A151BGV9-F1
#
_cell.length_a   1.000
_cell.length_b   1.000
_cell.length_c   1.000
_cell.angle_alpha   90.00
_cell.angle_beta   90.00
_cell.angle_gamma   90.00
#
_symmetry.space_group_name_H-M   'P 1'
#
loop_
_entity.id
_entity.type
_entity.pdbx_description
1 polymer ?
#
loop_
_entity_poly.entity_id
_entity_poly.type
_entity_poly.pdbx_seq_one_letter_code
_entity_poly.pdbx_strand_id
1 'polypeptide(L)'
;MKTKTLAVALLASLDEVVAVVIILLWLPHLGIKVPPSYTITILAGLAFLSYLLYRIIKPVVVKPPIIGVEAMIGLTGQALTTLNPRGLVAVGSEKWKAVALEGPIREGEKVLVVAVEGLTLKVKKGQPASSGIL
;
A
#
# COMPACT_ATOMS: atom_id res chain seq x y z
N MET A 1 -8.90 14.85 1.70
CA MET A 1 -7.57 14.22 1.58
C MET A 1 -6.44 15.06 2.18
N LYS A 2 -6.36 16.38 1.92
CA LYS A 2 -5.27 17.25 2.44
C LYS A 2 -5.17 17.33 3.98
N THR A 3 -6.29 17.24 4.71
CA THR A 3 -6.33 17.34 6.18
C THR A 3 -5.67 16.17 6.90
N LYS A 4 -5.92 14.92 6.45
CA LYS A 4 -5.26 13.73 7.02
C LYS A 4 -3.74 13.76 6.82
N THR A 5 -3.31 14.31 5.68
CA THR A 5 -1.90 14.44 5.30
C THR A 5 -1.15 15.48 6.15
N LEU A 6 -1.80 16.59 6.49
CA LEU A 6 -1.29 17.60 7.43
C LEU A 6 -1.23 17.05 8.85
N ALA A 7 -2.27 16.32 9.28
CA ALA A 7 -2.31 15.73 10.62
C ALA A 7 -1.18 14.70 10.86
N VAL A 8 -0.88 13.85 9.88
CA VAL A 8 0.21 12.86 9.99
C VAL A 8 1.58 13.55 10.03
N ALA A 9 1.79 14.60 9.23
CA ALA A 9 3.02 15.37 9.27
C ALA A 9 3.20 16.06 10.64
N LEU A 10 2.13 16.68 11.17
CA LEU A 10 2.15 17.31 12.49
C LEU A 10 2.41 16.31 13.62
N LEU A 11 1.84 15.09 13.54
CA LEU A 11 2.05 14.05 14.53
C LEU A 11 3.51 13.54 14.52
N ALA A 12 4.09 13.42 13.32
CA ALA A 12 5.45 12.94 13.11
C ALA A 12 6.53 13.98 13.47
N SER A 13 6.17 15.25 13.61
CA SER A 13 7.09 16.32 14.04
C SER A 13 6.95 16.66 15.53
N LEU A 14 6.02 16.03 16.23
CA LEU A 14 5.69 16.38 17.61
C LEU A 14 6.80 15.96 18.60
N ASP A 15 7.42 14.81 18.35
CA ASP A 15 8.52 14.26 19.14
C ASP A 15 9.81 15.09 19.03
N GLU A 16 10.09 15.67 17.85
CA GLU A 16 11.20 16.59 17.64
C GLU A 16 11.08 17.85 18.50
N VAL A 17 9.88 18.46 18.55
CA VAL A 17 9.63 19.66 19.37
C VAL A 17 9.76 19.33 20.86
N VAL A 18 9.24 18.18 21.29
CA VAL A 18 9.35 17.73 22.69
C VAL A 18 10.82 17.49 23.08
N ALA A 19 11.61 16.84 22.21
CA ALA A 19 13.03 16.63 22.45
C ALA A 19 13.80 17.96 22.59
N VAL A 20 13.47 18.97 21.76
CA VAL A 20 14.07 20.31 21.81
C VAL A 20 13.77 21.02 23.12
N VAL A 21 12.50 21.00 23.56
CA VAL A 21 12.08 21.63 24.82
C VAL A 21 12.77 20.97 26.01
N ILE A 22 12.87 19.63 26.01
CA ILE A 22 13.59 18.89 27.05
C ILE A 22 15.07 19.27 27.06
N ILE A 23 15.74 19.28 25.91
CA ILE A 23 17.16 19.63 25.80
C ILE A 23 17.42 21.05 26.32
N LEU A 24 16.62 22.02 25.89
CA LEU A 24 16.80 23.43 26.30
C LEU A 24 16.51 23.68 27.79
N LEU A 25 15.59 22.93 28.40
CA LEU A 25 15.24 23.09 29.81
C LEU A 25 16.15 22.29 30.75
N TRP A 26 16.63 21.10 30.35
CA TRP A 26 17.43 20.21 31.20
C TRP A 26 18.94 20.38 31.04
N LEU A 27 19.49 20.61 29.84
CA LEU A 27 20.95 20.74 29.67
C LEU A 27 21.58 21.88 30.48
N PRO A 28 20.94 23.07 30.61
CA PRO A 28 21.50 24.13 31.44
C PRO A 28 21.60 23.74 32.92
N HIS A 29 20.67 22.91 33.39
CA HIS A 29 20.67 22.40 34.77
C HIS A 29 21.82 21.42 35.04
N LEU A 30 22.36 20.81 33.98
CA LEU A 30 23.53 19.92 34.02
C LEU A 30 24.87 20.67 33.90
N GLY A 31 24.86 22.01 33.85
CA GLY A 31 26.06 22.85 33.72
C GLY A 31 26.63 22.89 32.29
N ILE A 32 25.97 22.27 31.31
CA ILE A 32 26.41 22.25 29.91
C ILE A 32 25.80 23.46 29.20
N LYS A 33 26.63 24.47 28.91
CA LYS A 33 26.23 25.64 28.12
C LYS A 33 26.34 25.31 26.63
N VAL A 34 25.20 25.00 26.02
CA VAL A 34 25.14 24.74 24.56
C VAL A 34 25.03 26.08 23.82
N PRO A 35 25.91 26.35 22.85
CA PRO A 35 25.75 27.53 22.00
C PRO A 35 24.43 27.45 21.22
N PRO A 36 23.59 28.51 21.21
CA PRO A 36 22.31 28.51 20.50
C PRO A 36 22.43 28.17 19.00
N SER A 37 23.55 28.53 18.38
CA SER A 37 23.83 28.21 16.97
C SER A 37 23.93 26.72 16.70
N TYR A 38 24.52 25.94 17.60
CA TYR A 38 24.59 24.48 17.49
C TYR A 38 23.21 23.86 17.61
N THR A 39 22.40 24.34 18.57
CA THR A 39 21.02 23.88 18.74
C THR A 39 20.18 24.14 17.48
N ILE A 40 20.27 25.34 16.92
CA ILE A 40 19.56 25.72 15.68
C ILE A 40 20.01 24.87 14.50
N THR A 41 21.31 24.61 14.37
CA THR A 41 21.87 23.80 13.27
C THR A 41 21.36 22.35 13.32
N ILE A 42 21.38 21.75 14.51
CA ILE A 42 20.89 20.38 14.71
C ILE A 42 19.38 20.31 14.41
N LEU A 43 18.61 21.31 14.86
CA LEU A 43 17.17 21.40 14.58
C LEU A 43 16.89 21.47 13.07
N ALA A 44 17.59 22.34 12.36
CA ALA A 44 17.41 22.52 10.94
C ALA A 44 17.72 21.23 10.18
N GLY A 45 18.77 20.51 10.59
CA GLY A 45 19.11 19.21 10.04
C GLY A 45 18.04 18.14 10.29
N LEU A 46 17.53 18.05 11.52
CA LEU A 46 16.48 17.09 11.88
C LEU A 46 15.17 17.38 11.14
N ALA A 47 14.70 18.63 11.15
CA ALA A 47 13.48 19.04 10.44
C ALA A 47 13.61 18.79 8.93
N PHE A 48 14.78 19.05 8.35
CA PHE A 48 15.04 18.76 6.94
C PHE A 48 15.00 17.26 6.65
N LEU A 49 15.66 16.44 7.47
CA LEU A 49 15.65 14.98 7.34
C LEU A 49 14.22 14.42 7.48
N SER A 50 13.47 14.90 8.46
CA SER A 50 12.06 14.56 8.71
C SER A 50 11.19 14.87 7.49
N TYR A 51 11.37 16.06 6.90
CA TYR A 51 10.70 16.46 5.67
C TYR A 51 11.04 15.54 4.48
N LEU A 52 12.31 15.16 4.33
CA LEU A 52 12.74 14.21 3.29
C LEU A 52 12.09 12.84 3.46
N LEU A 53 12.16 12.28 4.68
CA LEU A 53 11.56 10.99 5.01
C LEU A 53 10.06 10.99 4.77
N TYR A 54 9.37 12.06 5.19
CA TYR A 54 7.96 12.24 4.91
C TYR A 54 7.64 12.19 3.41
N ARG A 55 8.43 12.87 2.57
CA ARG A 55 8.22 12.87 1.11
C ARG A 55 8.39 11.46 0.50
N ILE A 56 9.32 10.67 1.02
CA ILE A 56 9.61 9.30 0.58
C ILE A 56 8.52 8.32 1.06
N ILE A 57 8.09 8.44 2.32
CA ILE A 57 7.18 7.49 2.98
C ILE A 57 5.72 7.76 2.59
N LYS A 58 5.34 9.01 2.31
CA LYS A 58 3.98 9.40 1.91
C LYS A 58 3.35 8.51 0.83
N PRO A 59 3.98 8.21 -0.32
CA PRO A 59 3.39 7.34 -1.33
C PRO A 59 3.16 5.89 -0.84
N VAL A 60 3.99 5.40 0.09
CA VAL A 60 3.91 4.05 0.65
C VAL A 60 2.82 3.94 1.71
N VAL A 61 2.62 5.00 2.52
CA VAL A 61 1.61 5.00 3.60
C VAL A 61 0.22 5.41 3.08
N VAL A 62 0.16 6.29 2.08
CA VAL A 62 -1.13 6.79 1.56
C VAL A 62 -1.76 5.83 0.56
N LYS A 63 -0.97 4.99 -0.11
CA LYS A 63 -1.50 3.82 -0.81
C LYS A 63 -1.46 2.66 0.17
N PRO A 64 -2.58 2.26 0.79
CA PRO A 64 -2.57 1.00 1.53
C PRO A 64 -2.02 -0.07 0.57
N PRO A 65 -0.97 -0.80 0.96
CA PRO A 65 -0.51 -1.91 0.16
C PRO A 65 -1.72 -2.82 -0.05
N ILE A 66 -1.95 -3.21 -1.30
CA ILE A 66 -3.01 -4.15 -1.63
C ILE A 66 -2.53 -5.50 -1.09
N ILE A 67 -2.80 -5.78 0.18
CA ILE A 67 -2.38 -7.00 0.87
C ILE A 67 -3.59 -7.93 0.95
N GLY A 68 -3.43 -9.16 0.48
CA GLY A 68 -4.48 -10.18 0.54
C GLY A 68 -5.32 -10.28 -0.74
N VAL A 69 -6.60 -10.62 -0.60
CA VAL A 69 -7.50 -10.95 -1.72
C VAL A 69 -7.64 -9.83 -2.77
N GLU A 70 -7.48 -8.57 -2.37
CA GLU A 70 -7.54 -7.43 -3.29
C GLU A 70 -6.37 -7.45 -4.30
N ALA A 71 -5.24 -8.10 -3.97
CA ALA A 71 -4.09 -8.25 -4.87
C ALA A 71 -4.39 -9.20 -6.04
N MET A 72 -5.51 -9.92 -5.97
CA MET A 72 -5.96 -10.79 -7.05
C MET A 72 -6.51 -10.02 -8.24
N ILE A 73 -6.94 -8.76 -8.06
CA ILE A 73 -7.48 -7.93 -9.13
C ILE A 73 -6.39 -7.69 -10.19
N GLY A 74 -6.70 -8.02 -11.45
CA GLY A 74 -5.77 -7.93 -12.57
C GLY A 74 -4.97 -9.21 -12.82
N LEU A 75 -5.01 -10.20 -11.92
CA LEU A 75 -4.37 -11.49 -12.17
C LEU A 75 -5.18 -12.34 -13.16
N THR A 76 -4.48 -13.13 -13.96
CA THR A 76 -5.06 -14.14 -14.82
C THR A 76 -5.07 -15.50 -14.15
N GLY A 77 -6.13 -16.27 -14.41
CA GLY A 77 -6.27 -17.64 -13.94
C GLY A 77 -6.87 -18.55 -15.01
N GLN A 78 -7.26 -19.75 -14.58
CA GLN A 78 -7.93 -20.74 -15.42
C GLN A 78 -9.23 -21.21 -14.75
N ALA A 79 -10.28 -21.36 -15.53
CA ALA A 79 -11.53 -21.97 -15.07
C ALA A 79 -11.32 -23.46 -14.78
N LEU A 80 -11.59 -23.90 -13.54
CA LEU A 80 -11.57 -25.32 -13.14
C LEU A 80 -12.91 -26.00 -13.34
N THR A 81 -13.99 -25.23 -13.43
CA THR A 81 -15.32 -25.70 -13.81
C THR A 81 -15.89 -24.73 -14.82
N THR A 82 -16.97 -25.10 -15.50
CA THR A 82 -17.74 -24.11 -16.26
C THR A 82 -18.37 -23.10 -15.29
N LEU A 83 -18.12 -21.80 -15.49
CA LEU A 83 -18.76 -20.71 -14.74
C LEU A 83 -20.02 -20.28 -15.50
N ASN A 84 -21.19 -20.53 -14.91
CA ASN A 84 -22.47 -20.05 -15.45
C ASN A 84 -23.53 -19.81 -14.35
N PRO A 85 -23.55 -18.62 -13.72
CA PRO A 85 -22.47 -17.64 -13.68
C PRO A 85 -21.38 -18.03 -12.67
N ARG A 86 -21.66 -18.97 -11.75
CA ARG A 86 -20.75 -19.40 -10.67
C ARG A 86 -19.94 -20.63 -11.07
N GLY A 87 -18.72 -20.71 -10.56
CA GLY A 87 -17.83 -21.86 -10.71
C GLY A 87 -16.55 -21.70 -9.89
N LEU A 88 -15.56 -22.55 -10.17
CA LEU A 88 -14.24 -22.50 -9.56
C LEU A 88 -13.18 -22.08 -10.58
N VAL A 89 -12.22 -21.30 -10.12
CA VAL A 89 -11.05 -20.88 -10.90
C VAL A 89 -9.76 -21.14 -10.12
N ALA A 90 -8.67 -21.42 -10.82
CA ALA A 90 -7.33 -21.44 -10.28
C ALA A 90 -6.65 -20.11 -10.61
N VAL A 91 -6.17 -19.38 -9.60
CA VAL A 91 -5.38 -18.16 -9.76
C VAL A 91 -4.10 -18.36 -8.96
N GLY A 92 -2.94 -18.37 -9.63
CA GLY A 92 -1.68 -18.80 -9.00
C GLY A 92 -1.75 -20.26 -8.54
N SER A 93 -1.44 -20.50 -7.26
CA SER A 93 -1.52 -21.83 -6.62
C SER A 93 -2.84 -22.08 -5.86
N GLU A 94 -3.81 -21.16 -5.94
CA GLU A 94 -5.01 -21.19 -5.11
C GLU A 94 -6.29 -21.43 -5.92
N LYS A 95 -7.24 -22.14 -5.31
CA LYS A 95 -8.58 -22.39 -5.85
C LYS A 95 -9.57 -21.41 -5.26
N TRP A 96 -10.31 -20.72 -6.13
CA TRP A 96 -11.22 -19.65 -5.75
C TRP A 96 -12.61 -19.85 -6.32
N LYS A 97 -13.63 -19.46 -5.54
CA LYS A 97 -15.00 -19.31 -6.05
C LYS A 97 -15.04 -18.09 -6.94
N ALA A 98 -15.68 -18.20 -8.11
CA ALA A 98 -15.77 -17.10 -9.04
C ALA A 98 -17.16 -16.97 -9.66
N VAL A 99 -17.48 -15.74 -10.07
CA VAL A 99 -18.69 -15.36 -10.80
C VAL A 99 -18.26 -14.71 -12.12
N ALA A 100 -18.75 -15.22 -13.24
CA ALA A 100 -18.56 -14.63 -14.55
C ALA A 100 -19.52 -13.46 -14.77
N LEU A 101 -18.98 -12.32 -15.22
CA LEU A 101 -19.77 -11.08 -15.40
C LEU A 101 -20.35 -10.89 -16.81
N GLU A 102 -19.64 -11.36 -17.85
CA GLU A 102 -19.95 -11.04 -19.26
C GLU A 102 -20.61 -12.21 -20.00
N GLY A 103 -20.67 -13.39 -19.39
CA GLY A 103 -21.23 -14.61 -19.99
C GLY A 103 -20.57 -15.88 -19.48
N PRO A 104 -21.02 -17.06 -19.93
CA PRO A 104 -20.47 -18.34 -19.46
C PRO A 104 -19.02 -18.53 -19.89
N ILE A 105 -18.20 -19.02 -18.97
CA ILE A 105 -16.79 -19.34 -19.18
C ILE A 105 -16.64 -20.86 -19.03
N ARG A 106 -16.11 -21.53 -20.05
CA ARG A 106 -15.96 -23.00 -20.02
C ARG A 106 -14.78 -23.41 -19.16
N GLU A 107 -14.85 -24.62 -18.64
CA GLU A 107 -13.70 -25.26 -17.98
C GLU A 107 -12.47 -25.24 -18.91
N GLY A 108 -11.31 -24.92 -18.34
CA GLY A 108 -10.05 -24.77 -19.05
C GLY A 108 -9.82 -23.39 -19.68
N GLU A 109 -10.84 -22.54 -19.84
CA GLU A 109 -10.67 -21.19 -20.39
C GLU A 109 -9.91 -20.26 -19.43
N LYS A 110 -9.15 -19.32 -19.98
CA LYS A 110 -8.49 -18.28 -19.20
C LYS A 110 -9.50 -17.27 -18.66
N VAL A 111 -9.25 -16.79 -17.45
CA VAL A 111 -10.04 -15.76 -16.79
C VAL A 111 -9.17 -14.60 -16.35
N LEU A 112 -9.74 -13.40 -16.33
CA LEU A 112 -9.13 -12.21 -15.72
C LEU A 112 -9.99 -11.79 -14.52
N VAL A 113 -9.36 -11.65 -13.36
CA VAL A 113 -10.02 -11.15 -12.15
C VAL A 113 -10.18 -9.64 -12.26
N VAL A 114 -11.42 -9.15 -12.17
CA VAL A 114 -11.74 -7.73 -12.28
C VAL A 114 -12.18 -7.10 -10.96
N ALA A 115 -12.65 -7.91 -10.02
CA ALA A 115 -12.99 -7.46 -8.67
C ALA A 115 -13.02 -8.66 -7.70
N VAL A 116 -13.03 -8.35 -6.41
CA VAL A 116 -13.21 -9.32 -5.32
C VAL A 116 -14.36 -8.86 -4.43
N GLU A 117 -15.28 -9.77 -4.11
CA GLU A 117 -16.36 -9.55 -3.15
C GLU A 117 -16.32 -10.65 -2.08
N GLY A 118 -15.81 -10.29 -0.90
CA GLY A 118 -15.57 -11.25 0.18
C GLY A 118 -14.58 -12.35 -0.25
N LEU A 119 -15.06 -13.59 -0.34
CA LEU A 119 -14.28 -14.75 -0.78
C LEU A 119 -14.67 -15.23 -2.19
N THR A 120 -15.28 -14.35 -2.99
CA THR A 120 -15.69 -14.65 -4.37
C THR A 120 -15.04 -13.67 -5.35
N LEU A 121 -14.41 -14.21 -6.40
CA LEU A 121 -13.81 -13.42 -7.47
C LEU A 121 -14.86 -13.09 -8.53
N LYS A 122 -14.86 -11.85 -9.02
CA LYS A 122 -15.57 -11.47 -10.22
C LYS A 122 -14.60 -11.54 -11.38
N VAL A 123 -14.95 -12.32 -12.40
CA VAL A 123 -14.05 -12.63 -13.51
C VAL A 123 -14.73 -12.39 -14.87
N LYS A 124 -13.90 -12.12 -15.87
CA LYS A 124 -14.28 -12.12 -17.29
C LYS A 124 -13.37 -13.05 -18.07
N LYS A 125 -13.73 -13.35 -19.33
CA LYS A 125 -12.85 -14.14 -20.21
C LYS A 125 -11.52 -13.41 -20.38
N GLY A 126 -10.43 -14.11 -20.08
CA GLY A 126 -9.07 -13.63 -20.31
C GLY A 126 -8.68 -13.86 -21.77
N GLN A 127 -7.89 -12.96 -22.35
CA GLN A 127 -7.32 -13.18 -23.68
C GLN A 127 -6.49 -14.47 -23.66
N PRO A 128 -6.63 -15.38 -24.64
CA PRO A 128 -5.65 -16.44 -24.82
C PRO A 128 -4.27 -15.79 -25.00
N ALA A 129 -3.25 -16.31 -24.31
CA ALA A 129 -1.89 -15.86 -24.56
C ALA A 129 -1.62 -16.13 -26.05
N SER A 130 -1.29 -15.08 -26.79
CA SER A 130 -0.78 -15.22 -28.15
C SER A 130 0.47 -16.08 -28.03
N SER A 131 0.37 -17.37 -28.39
CA SER A 131 1.52 -18.21 -28.64
C SER A 131 2.25 -17.58 -29.82
N GLY A 132 3.20 -16.70 -29.52
CA GLY A 132 4.25 -16.31 -30.44
C GLY A 132 5.14 -17.52 -30.66
N ILE A 133 4.73 -18.37 -31.61
CA ILE A 133 5.62 -19.27 -32.32
C ILE A 133 6.26 -18.40 -33.39
N LEU A 134 7.56 -18.10 -33.25
CA LEU A 134 8.58 -18.13 -34.31
C LEU A 134 9.93 -18.38 -33.65
#